data_AF-A0A2V9LW84-F1
#
_entry.id   AF-A0A2V9LW84-F1
#
_cell.length_a   1.000
_cell.length_b   1.000
_cell.length_c   1.000
_cell.angle_alpha   90.00
_cell.angle_beta   90.00
_cell.angle_gamma   90.00
#
_symmetry.space_group_name_H-M   'P 1'
#
loop_
_entity.id
_entity.type
_entity.pdbx_description
1 polymer ?
#
loop_
_entity_poly.entity_id
_entity_poly.type
_entity_poly.pdbx_seq_one_letter_code
_entity_poly.pdbx_strand_id
1 'polypeptide(L)'
;RFDKGFIYFWYVSDYRKAGDVWLEASRVPGAPKWLEGLAAMGLSKSGAVETARMLWQRQYDEAERAEVKENARKYLLTMQIDEDCWTLEFFVEKFRKRFGRRPAMLQDLVSSGLLKDVARDPSRVPYRYDPASGRVRISPETKLGYLKKMPYDYRDPFLKKLEERYGPD
;
A
#
# COMPACT_ATOMS: atom_id res chain seq x y z
N ARG A 1 -11.13 20.93 17.62
CA ARG A 1 -12.14 19.97 18.12
C ARG A 1 -12.18 18.79 17.15
N PHE A 2 -11.67 17.63 17.56
CA PHE A 2 -11.49 16.44 16.70
C PHE A 2 -12.82 15.88 16.17
N ASP A 3 -13.96 16.23 16.80
CA ASP A 3 -15.30 15.80 16.41
C ASP A 3 -15.63 16.06 14.93
N LYS A 4 -15.08 17.15 14.37
CA LYS A 4 -15.24 17.49 12.94
C LYS A 4 -14.73 16.37 12.02
N GLY A 5 -13.71 15.62 12.44
CA GLY A 5 -13.19 14.50 11.67
C GLY A 5 -14.24 13.40 11.46
N PHE A 6 -15.07 13.13 12.47
CA PHE A 6 -16.17 12.15 12.34
C PHE A 6 -17.25 12.64 11.38
N ILE A 7 -17.54 13.95 11.36
CA ILE A 7 -18.49 14.53 10.40
C ILE A 7 -17.99 14.32 8.97
N TYR A 8 -16.74 14.69 8.71
CA TYR A 8 -16.14 14.50 7.38
C TYR A 8 -16.10 13.03 6.98
N PHE A 9 -15.76 12.13 7.90
CA PHE A 9 -15.60 10.72 7.59
C PHE A 9 -16.94 10.01 7.31
N TRP A 10 -17.94 10.20 8.16
CA TRP A 10 -19.18 9.41 8.12
C TRP A 10 -20.28 10.04 7.28
N TYR A 11 -20.36 11.37 7.24
CA TYR A 11 -21.48 12.06 6.60
C TYR A 11 -21.11 12.69 5.27
N VAL A 12 -19.88 13.21 5.16
CA VAL A 12 -19.40 13.86 3.92
C VAL A 12 -18.58 12.90 3.06
N SER A 13 -18.06 11.81 3.65
CA SER A 13 -17.09 10.91 3.02
C SER A 13 -15.81 11.62 2.52
N ASP A 14 -15.47 12.77 3.11
CA ASP A 14 -14.21 13.48 2.87
C ASP A 14 -13.13 12.89 3.79
N TYR A 15 -12.59 11.74 3.39
CA TYR A 15 -11.63 10.99 4.19
C TYR A 15 -10.31 11.74 4.39
N ARG A 16 -9.91 12.58 3.42
CA ARG A 16 -8.70 13.40 3.54
C ARG A 16 -8.86 14.38 4.68
N LYS A 17 -9.92 15.18 4.63
CA LYS A 17 -10.16 16.21 5.63
C LYS A 17 -10.46 15.62 7.00
N ALA A 18 -11.09 14.45 7.06
CA ALA A 18 -11.22 13.69 8.30
C ALA A 18 -9.84 13.32 8.88
N GLY A 19 -8.98 12.73 8.05
CA GLY A 19 -7.62 12.35 8.40
C GLY A 19 -6.79 13.53 8.91
N ASP A 20 -6.82 14.65 8.19
CA ASP A 20 -6.07 15.87 8.54
C ASP A 20 -6.55 16.46 9.87
N VAL A 21 -7.86 16.55 10.10
CA VAL A 21 -8.43 17.05 11.36
C VAL A 21 -7.99 16.19 12.55
N TRP A 22 -7.99 14.87 12.40
CA TRP A 22 -7.55 13.97 13.46
C TRP A 22 -6.04 14.04 13.68
N LEU A 23 -5.24 14.21 12.62
CA LEU A 23 -3.79 14.35 12.71
C LEU A 23 -3.40 15.66 13.41
N GLU A 24 -4.07 16.76 13.09
CA GLU A 24 -3.88 18.02 13.81
C GLU A 24 -4.24 17.87 15.30
N ALA A 25 -5.36 17.21 15.59
CA ALA A 25 -5.79 16.99 16.95
C ALA A 25 -4.86 16.05 17.74
N SER A 26 -4.23 15.07 17.09
CA SER A 26 -3.32 14.13 17.75
C SER A 26 -2.01 14.79 18.19
N ARG A 27 -1.65 15.94 17.62
CA ARG A 27 -0.45 16.70 17.97
C ARG A 27 -0.60 17.56 19.22
N VAL A 28 -1.82 17.68 19.76
CA VAL A 28 -2.06 18.45 20.99
C VAL A 28 -1.50 17.68 22.20
N PRO A 29 -0.74 18.32 23.11
CA PRO A 29 -0.27 17.65 24.33
C PRO A 29 -1.41 17.03 25.14
N GLY A 30 -1.25 15.75 25.53
CA GLY A 30 -2.29 15.00 26.22
C GLY A 30 -3.44 14.51 25.33
N ALA A 31 -3.35 14.68 24.00
CA ALA A 31 -4.33 14.14 23.07
C ALA A 31 -4.45 12.62 23.21
N PRO A 32 -5.66 12.05 23.08
CA PRO A 32 -5.84 10.62 23.08
C PRO A 32 -5.08 9.93 21.93
N LYS A 33 -4.30 8.89 22.25
CA LYS A 33 -3.50 8.13 21.28
C LYS A 33 -4.30 7.55 20.10
N TRP A 34 -5.61 7.30 20.27
CA TRP A 34 -6.46 6.76 19.21
C TRP A 34 -6.69 7.73 18.04
N LEU A 35 -6.42 9.03 18.22
CA LEU A 35 -6.55 10.01 17.14
C LEU A 35 -5.57 9.76 16.00
N GLU A 36 -4.34 9.31 16.28
CA GLU A 36 -3.37 8.95 15.23
C GLU A 36 -3.89 7.79 14.38
N GLY A 37 -4.55 6.80 14.99
CA GLY A 37 -5.13 5.67 14.27
C GLY A 37 -6.32 6.07 13.38
N LEU A 38 -7.11 7.06 13.80
CA LEU A 38 -8.15 7.62 12.94
C LEU A 38 -7.56 8.45 11.80
N ALA A 39 -6.53 9.25 12.08
CA ALA A 39 -5.80 9.98 11.06
C ALA A 39 -5.24 9.03 10.00
N ALA A 40 -4.56 7.97 10.42
CA ALA A 40 -4.02 6.94 9.53
C ALA A 40 -5.12 6.30 8.67
N MET A 41 -6.30 6.04 9.24
CA MET A 41 -7.44 5.48 8.52
C MET A 41 -8.00 6.44 7.46
N GLY A 42 -8.27 7.70 7.82
CA GLY A 42 -8.77 8.70 6.87
C GLY A 42 -7.79 8.98 5.73
N LEU A 43 -6.51 9.10 6.06
CA LEU A 43 -5.44 9.31 5.09
C LEU A 43 -5.24 8.11 4.16
N SER A 44 -5.32 6.88 4.69
CA SER A 44 -5.29 5.66 3.88
C SER A 44 -6.43 5.64 2.86
N LYS A 45 -7.64 6.03 3.29
CA LYS A 45 -8.84 6.06 2.44
C LYS A 45 -8.87 7.19 1.40
N SER A 46 -7.98 8.17 1.50
CA SER A 46 -7.91 9.32 0.58
C SER A 46 -6.68 9.31 -0.33
N GLY A 47 -5.99 8.18 -0.39
CA GLY A 47 -4.75 8.03 -1.16
C GLY A 47 -3.54 8.75 -0.57
N ALA A 48 -3.60 9.33 0.64
CA ALA A 48 -2.46 9.94 1.34
C ALA A 48 -1.53 8.87 1.94
N VAL A 49 -1.08 7.92 1.12
CA VAL A 49 -0.52 6.66 1.59
C VAL A 49 0.81 6.83 2.29
N GLU A 50 1.65 7.80 1.91
CA GLU A 50 2.93 8.05 2.58
C GLU A 50 2.72 8.50 4.04
N THR A 51 1.84 9.48 4.25
CA THR A 51 1.52 9.95 5.61
C THR A 51 0.81 8.85 6.40
N ALA A 52 -0.14 8.15 5.77
CA ALA A 52 -0.80 7.02 6.41
C ALA A 52 0.18 5.92 6.82
N ARG A 53 1.16 5.59 5.96
CA ARG A 53 2.20 4.58 6.23
C ARG A 53 3.04 4.97 7.45
N MET A 54 3.46 6.24 7.54
CA MET A 54 4.20 6.73 8.71
C MET A 54 3.41 6.55 10.01
N LEU A 55 2.12 6.91 9.99
CA LEU A 55 1.25 6.78 11.17
C LEU A 55 0.99 5.31 11.53
N TRP A 56 0.76 4.43 10.54
CA TRP A 56 0.63 3.00 10.79
C TRP A 56 1.91 2.37 11.30
N GLN A 57 3.08 2.77 10.79
CA GLN A 57 4.37 2.28 11.27
C GLN A 57 4.58 2.67 12.73
N ARG A 58 4.38 3.95 13.06
CA ARG A 58 4.46 4.45 14.43
C ARG A 58 3.51 3.69 15.36
N GLN A 59 2.26 3.50 14.94
CA GLN A 59 1.29 2.74 15.72
C GLN A 59 1.68 1.27 15.88
N TYR A 60 2.29 0.64 14.87
CA TYR A 60 2.78 -0.73 14.97
C TYR A 60 3.95 -0.85 15.97
N ASP A 61 4.84 0.14 15.98
CA ASP A 61 6.03 0.15 16.83
C ASP A 61 5.68 0.49 18.28
N GLU A 62 4.79 1.45 18.50
CA GLU A 62 4.49 2.02 19.83
C GLU A 62 3.25 1.41 20.51
N ALA A 63 2.40 0.65 19.81
CA ALA A 63 1.18 0.12 20.42
C ALA A 63 1.46 -1.00 21.45
N GLU A 64 0.95 -0.79 22.66
CA GLU A 64 0.96 -1.81 23.74
C GLU A 64 -0.12 -2.88 23.52
N ARG A 65 -1.29 -2.49 23.00
CA ARG A 65 -2.40 -3.41 22.75
C ARG A 65 -2.16 -4.21 21.47
N ALA A 66 -2.15 -5.53 21.58
CA ALA A 66 -1.92 -6.45 20.46
C ALA A 66 -2.87 -6.22 19.28
N GLU A 67 -4.15 -5.94 19.54
CA GLU A 67 -5.16 -5.67 18.50
C GLU A 67 -4.84 -4.41 17.69
N VAL A 68 -4.33 -3.37 18.35
CA VAL A 68 -3.98 -2.09 17.74
C VAL A 68 -2.75 -2.26 16.85
N LYS A 69 -1.76 -3.01 17.35
CA LYS A 69 -0.56 -3.38 16.61
C LYS A 69 -0.89 -4.23 15.39
N GLU A 70 -1.72 -5.24 15.55
CA GLU A 70 -2.15 -6.12 14.46
C GLU A 70 -2.96 -5.35 13.39
N ASN A 71 -3.82 -4.42 13.79
CA ASN A 71 -4.55 -3.60 12.83
C ASN A 71 -3.60 -2.73 11.99
N ALA A 72 -2.60 -2.10 12.61
CA ALA A 72 -1.58 -1.33 11.90
C ALA A 72 -0.74 -2.21 10.96
N ARG A 73 -0.32 -3.38 11.45
CA ARG A 73 0.39 -4.40 10.66
C ARG A 73 -0.37 -4.76 9.38
N LYS A 74 -1.69 -5.00 9.47
CA LYS A 74 -2.50 -5.35 8.29
C LYS A 74 -2.52 -4.26 7.23
N TYR A 75 -2.57 -2.98 7.62
CA TYR A 75 -2.49 -1.89 6.65
C TYR A 75 -1.11 -1.82 5.99
N LEU A 76 -0.03 -1.94 6.76
CA LEU A 76 1.34 -1.96 6.23
C LEU A 76 1.57 -3.12 5.26
N LEU A 77 1.12 -4.33 5.61
CA LEU A 77 1.18 -5.50 4.74
C LEU A 77 0.37 -5.30 3.45
N THR A 78 -0.80 -4.69 3.54
CA THR A 78 -1.63 -4.39 2.36
C THR A 78 -0.90 -3.46 1.41
N MET A 79 -0.36 -2.35 1.93
CA MET A 79 0.40 -1.39 1.12
C MET A 79 1.61 -2.06 0.46
N GLN A 80 2.36 -2.90 1.20
CA GLN A 80 3.51 -3.62 0.65
C GLN A 80 3.08 -4.56 -0.49
N ILE A 81 2.00 -5.32 -0.32
CA ILE A 81 1.52 -6.26 -1.34
C ILE A 81 1.08 -5.53 -2.61
N ASP A 82 0.34 -4.45 -2.46
CA ASP A 82 -0.11 -3.63 -3.59
C ASP A 82 1.10 -3.08 -4.36
N GLU A 83 2.07 -2.50 -3.66
CA GLU A 83 3.30 -1.95 -4.25
C GLU A 83 4.17 -3.02 -4.91
N ASP A 84 4.31 -4.21 -4.31
CA ASP A 84 5.01 -5.34 -4.91
C ASP A 84 4.32 -5.76 -6.22
N CYS A 85 2.99 -5.94 -6.20
CA CYS A 85 2.22 -6.32 -7.38
C CYS A 85 2.36 -5.29 -8.48
N TRP A 86 2.24 -4.00 -8.17
CA TRP A 86 2.34 -2.92 -9.16
C TRP A 86 3.76 -2.75 -9.69
N THR A 87 4.78 -2.97 -8.86
CA THR A 87 6.18 -3.00 -9.30
C THR A 87 6.40 -4.12 -10.31
N LEU A 88 5.90 -5.33 -10.02
CA LEU A 88 6.00 -6.45 -10.95
C LEU A 88 5.22 -6.17 -12.26
N GLU A 89 4.00 -5.64 -12.18
CA GLU A 89 3.21 -5.23 -13.35
C GLU A 89 3.92 -4.14 -14.17
N PHE A 90 4.58 -3.19 -13.52
CA PHE A 90 5.39 -2.15 -14.18
C PHE A 90 6.54 -2.77 -15.00
N PHE A 91 7.28 -3.72 -14.43
CA PHE A 91 8.36 -4.40 -15.15
C PHE A 91 7.87 -5.38 -16.21
N VAL A 92 6.70 -6.00 -16.03
CA VAL A 92 6.00 -6.75 -17.09
C VAL A 92 5.73 -5.86 -18.30
N GLU A 93 5.27 -4.63 -18.08
CA GLU A 93 5.01 -3.67 -19.14
C GLU A 93 6.30 -3.19 -19.81
N LYS A 94 7.37 -2.94 -19.04
CA LYS A 94 8.70 -2.66 -19.60
C LYS A 94 9.22 -3.82 -20.46
N PHE A 95 9.09 -5.05 -19.99
CA PHE A 95 9.46 -6.25 -20.75
C PHE A 95 8.67 -6.30 -22.07
N ARG A 96 7.35 -6.05 -22.01
CA ARG A 96 6.50 -6.01 -23.20
C ARG A 96 6.93 -4.95 -24.21
N LYS A 97 7.28 -3.74 -23.75
CA LYS A 97 7.79 -2.66 -24.60
C LYS A 97 9.13 -3.04 -25.24
N ARG A 98 10.02 -3.71 -24.52
CA ARG A 98 11.36 -4.10 -25.00
C ARG A 98 11.34 -5.29 -25.97
N PHE A 99 10.51 -6.31 -25.71
CA PHE A 99 10.55 -7.58 -26.44
C PHE A 99 9.32 -7.82 -27.33
N GLY A 100 8.36 -6.89 -27.38
CA GLY A 100 7.13 -6.99 -28.17
C GLY A 100 6.11 -8.01 -27.66
N ARG A 101 6.42 -8.74 -26.58
CA ARG A 101 5.56 -9.74 -25.94
C ARG A 101 5.67 -9.64 -24.43
N ARG A 102 4.61 -10.04 -23.71
CA ARG A 102 4.69 -10.19 -22.24
C ARG A 102 5.62 -11.35 -21.87
N PRO A 103 6.25 -11.32 -20.67
CA PRO A 103 7.00 -12.46 -20.18
C PRO A 103 6.04 -13.65 -19.98
N ALA A 104 6.53 -14.87 -20.20
CA ALA A 104 5.76 -16.09 -19.96
C ALA A 104 5.65 -16.36 -18.44
N MET A 105 6.67 -15.95 -17.68
CA MET A 105 6.70 -16.01 -16.22
C MET A 105 7.49 -14.84 -15.65
N LEU A 106 7.25 -14.47 -14.38
CA LEU A 106 7.93 -13.33 -13.75
C LEU A 106 9.46 -13.48 -13.73
N GLN A 107 9.98 -14.70 -13.74
CA GLN A 107 11.41 -15.00 -13.76
C GLN A 107 12.09 -14.52 -15.05
N ASP A 108 11.34 -14.38 -16.15
CA ASP A 108 11.87 -13.79 -17.39
C ASP A 108 12.31 -12.33 -17.16
N LEU A 109 11.72 -11.63 -16.19
CA LEU A 109 12.15 -10.27 -15.80
C LEU A 109 13.55 -10.29 -15.19
N VAL A 110 13.92 -11.35 -14.48
CA VAL A 110 15.26 -11.54 -13.92
C VAL A 110 16.23 -11.96 -15.01
N SER A 111 15.86 -12.97 -15.82
CA SER A 111 16.71 -13.45 -16.92
C SER A 111 16.99 -12.38 -17.99
N SER A 112 16.09 -11.40 -18.16
CA SER A 112 16.29 -10.25 -19.05
C SER A 112 17.03 -9.07 -18.41
N GLY A 113 17.37 -9.17 -17.11
CA GLY A 113 18.08 -8.14 -16.36
C GLY A 113 17.21 -6.93 -15.95
N LEU A 114 15.89 -6.98 -16.14
CA LEU A 114 14.97 -5.92 -15.70
C LEU A 114 14.79 -5.91 -14.18
N LEU A 115 14.94 -7.06 -13.53
CA LEU A 115 14.89 -7.23 -12.09
C LEU A 115 16.08 -8.06 -11.59
N LYS A 116 16.48 -7.84 -10.33
CA LYS A 116 17.47 -8.68 -9.66
C LYS A 116 16.86 -9.99 -9.17
N ASP A 117 15.63 -9.91 -8.67
CA ASP A 117 14.84 -11.02 -8.18
C ASP A 117 13.34 -10.73 -8.35
N VAL A 118 12.52 -11.78 -8.21
CA VAL A 118 11.05 -11.64 -8.19
C VAL A 118 10.61 -11.62 -6.74
N ALA A 119 9.95 -10.53 -6.33
CA ALA A 119 9.39 -10.39 -5.00
C ALA A 119 8.42 -11.54 -4.67
N ARG A 120 8.36 -11.90 -3.39
CA ARG A 120 7.37 -12.80 -2.80
C ARG A 120 6.51 -12.00 -1.85
N ASP A 121 5.31 -12.50 -1.56
CA ASP A 121 4.49 -11.86 -0.54
C ASP A 121 5.18 -11.87 0.85
N PRO A 122 4.74 -11.05 1.81
CA PRO A 122 5.32 -11.02 3.15
C PRO A 122 5.30 -12.36 3.90
N SER A 123 4.53 -13.35 3.46
CA SER A 123 4.54 -14.73 3.97
C SER A 123 5.46 -15.69 3.17
N ARG A 124 6.28 -15.14 2.27
CA ARG A 124 7.24 -15.80 1.37
C ARG A 124 6.59 -16.70 0.30
N VAL A 125 5.30 -16.49 0.04
CA VAL A 125 4.58 -17.17 -1.04
C VAL A 125 4.76 -16.38 -2.34
N PRO A 126 5.09 -17.02 -3.47
CA PRO A 126 5.19 -16.32 -4.75
C PRO A 126 3.87 -15.66 -5.16
N TYR A 127 3.95 -14.47 -5.76
CA TYR A 127 2.78 -13.86 -6.40
C TYR A 127 2.32 -14.67 -7.62
N ARG A 128 1.01 -14.63 -7.89
CA ARG A 128 0.44 -15.20 -9.11
C ARG A 128 0.50 -14.18 -10.23
N TYR A 129 0.95 -14.62 -11.39
CA TYR A 129 1.04 -13.83 -12.60
C TYR A 129 0.16 -14.45 -13.69
N ASP A 130 -0.62 -13.61 -14.35
CA ASP A 130 -1.39 -13.99 -15.53
C ASP A 130 -0.71 -13.44 -16.80
N PRO A 131 -0.10 -14.29 -17.64
CA PRO A 131 0.58 -13.86 -18.87
C PRO A 131 -0.34 -13.23 -19.90
N ALA A 132 -1.64 -13.56 -19.89
CA ALA A 132 -2.59 -13.03 -20.87
C ALA A 132 -2.87 -11.54 -20.59
N SER A 133 -3.16 -11.20 -19.33
CA SER A 133 -3.45 -9.81 -18.94
C SER A 133 -2.22 -9.01 -18.50
N GLY A 134 -1.16 -9.68 -18.08
CA GLY A 134 0.01 -9.06 -17.44
C GLY A 134 -0.20 -8.71 -15.96
N ARG A 135 -1.30 -9.15 -15.35
CA ARG A 135 -1.66 -8.81 -13.96
C ARG A 135 -0.93 -9.69 -12.96
N VAL A 136 -0.59 -9.08 -11.83
CA VAL A 136 0.02 -9.77 -10.68
C VAL A 136 -0.90 -9.63 -9.48
N ARG A 137 -1.11 -10.74 -8.77
CA ARG A 137 -1.98 -10.78 -7.59
C ARG A 137 -1.39 -11.65 -6.49
N ILE A 138 -1.84 -11.39 -5.26
CA ILE A 138 -1.58 -12.27 -4.14
C ILE A 138 -2.08 -13.69 -4.42
N SER A 139 -1.30 -14.67 -3.99
CA SER A 139 -1.65 -16.08 -4.09
C SER A 139 -2.70 -16.45 -3.01
N PRO A 140 -3.70 -17.30 -3.32
CA PRO A 140 -4.58 -17.91 -2.33
C PRO A 140 -3.85 -18.76 -1.27
N GLU A 141 -2.61 -19.18 -1.53
CA GLU A 141 -1.76 -19.92 -0.61
C GLU A 141 -1.08 -19.00 0.42
N THR A 142 -1.30 -17.68 0.34
CA THR A 142 -0.78 -16.70 1.30
C THR A 142 -1.17 -17.04 2.74
N LYS A 143 -0.26 -16.79 3.67
CA LYS A 143 -0.49 -17.04 5.11
C LYS A 143 -0.83 -15.76 5.88
N LEU A 144 -1.16 -14.68 5.18
CA LEU A 144 -1.36 -13.34 5.77
C LEU A 144 -2.78 -13.12 6.33
N GLY A 145 -3.67 -14.10 6.17
CA GLY A 145 -5.06 -14.01 6.64
C GLY A 145 -5.83 -12.87 5.96
N TYR A 146 -6.85 -12.35 6.64
CA TYR A 146 -7.63 -11.23 6.13
C TYR A 146 -6.85 -9.90 6.24
N LEU A 147 -6.59 -9.29 5.08
CA LEU A 147 -5.97 -7.98 4.95
C LEU A 147 -7.01 -6.89 4.70
N LYS A 148 -6.62 -5.64 5.01
CA LYS A 148 -7.47 -4.48 4.76
C LYS A 148 -7.50 -4.19 3.26
N LYS A 149 -8.57 -3.57 2.77
CA LYS A 149 -8.60 -3.04 1.41
C LYS A 149 -8.15 -1.60 1.44
N MET A 150 -7.16 -1.25 0.63
CA MET A 150 -6.82 0.13 0.34
C MET A 150 -7.57 0.63 -0.91
N PRO A 151 -7.87 1.93 -0.99
CA PRO A 151 -8.36 2.52 -2.23
C PRO A 151 -7.29 2.40 -3.34
N TYR A 152 -7.72 2.41 -4.59
CA TYR A 152 -6.81 2.27 -5.74
C TYR A 152 -6.17 3.60 -6.17
N ASP A 153 -6.65 4.72 -5.61
CA ASP A 153 -6.27 6.09 -5.94
C ASP A 153 -4.78 6.42 -5.67
N TYR A 154 -4.11 5.64 -4.80
CA TYR A 154 -2.67 5.81 -4.56
C TYR A 154 -1.77 5.03 -5.54
N ARG A 155 -2.34 4.20 -6.41
CA ARG A 155 -1.57 3.46 -7.43
C ARG A 155 -0.87 4.40 -8.39
N ASP A 156 -1.56 5.41 -8.90
CA ASP A 156 -0.99 6.31 -9.91
C ASP A 156 0.19 7.13 -9.36
N PRO A 157 0.11 7.75 -8.17
CA PRO A 157 1.28 8.35 -7.52
C PRO A 157 2.45 7.37 -7.34
N PHE A 158 2.18 6.12 -6.96
CA PHE A 158 3.23 5.11 -6.79
C PHE A 158 3.89 4.74 -8.13
N LEU A 159 3.10 4.48 -9.18
CA LEU A 159 3.61 4.19 -10.52
C LEU A 159 4.44 5.35 -11.08
N LYS A 160 4.05 6.60 -10.80
CA LYS A 160 4.85 7.77 -11.18
C LYS A 160 6.23 7.74 -10.54
N LYS A 161 6.35 7.37 -9.26
CA LYS A 161 7.64 7.21 -8.57
C LYS A 161 8.49 6.11 -9.20
N LEU A 162 7.87 4.99 -9.62
CA LEU A 162 8.58 3.95 -10.35
C LEU A 162 9.08 4.45 -11.71
N GLU A 163 8.27 5.21 -12.44
CA GLU A 163 8.70 5.82 -13.71
C GLU A 163 9.78 6.89 -13.50
N GLU A 164 9.79 7.63 -12.39
CA GLU A 164 10.88 8.57 -12.09
C GLU A 164 12.19 7.84 -11.77
N ARG A 165 12.11 6.72 -11.04
CA ARG A 165 13.28 5.94 -10.60
C ARG A 165 13.84 5.02 -11.67
N TYR A 166 12.93 4.41 -12.42
CA TYR A 166 13.17 3.42 -13.45
C TYR A 166 12.53 3.91 -14.74
N GLY A 167 12.63 5.19 -15.06
CA GLY A 167 12.14 5.74 -16.34
C GLY A 167 12.88 5.16 -17.53
N PRO A 168 12.66 5.66 -18.75
CA PRO A 168 13.31 5.08 -19.92
C PRO A 168 14.85 5.14 -19.80
N ASP A 169 15.48 4.04 -20.23
CA ASP A 169 16.85 4.05 -20.77
C ASP A 169 16.80 4.60 -22.20
#